data_AF-A0A7H9CG63-F1
#
_entry.id   AF-A0A7H9CG63-F1
#
_cell.length_a   1.000
_cell.length_b   1.000
_cell.length_c   1.000
_cell.angle_alpha   90.00
_cell.angle_beta   90.00
_cell.angle_gamma   90.00
#
_symmetry.space_group_name_H-M   'P 1'
#
loop_
_entity.id
_entity.type
_entity.pdbx_description
1 polymer ?
#
loop_
_entity_poly.entity_id
_entity_poly.type
_entity_poly.pdbx_seq_one_letter_code
_entity_poly.pdbx_strand_id
1 'polypeptide(L)'
;MKIYLDCECLLLLFCLNNFLKPFLVSKDEADFIVSDRKISSDDKPVFTLGIDLKLPFTQTQLLKALNDFKNENALEIALDELLNNFKKDLIKLLKYAK
;
A
#
# COMPACT_ATOMS: atom_id res chain seq x y z
N MET A 1 -0.81 10.43 2.42
CA MET A 1 -1.30 9.06 2.26
C MET A 1 -2.66 9.16 1.61
N LYS A 2 -2.86 8.52 0.47
CA LYS A 2 -4.12 8.50 -0.27
C LYS A 2 -4.70 7.09 -0.21
N ILE A 3 -5.91 6.94 0.28
CA ILE A 3 -6.52 5.63 0.59
C ILE A 3 -7.85 5.48 -0.14
N TYR A 4 -8.09 4.28 -0.64
CA TYR A 4 -9.42 3.81 -1.02
C TYR A 4 -9.89 2.74 -0.03
N LEU A 5 -11.15 2.80 0.41
CA LEU A 5 -11.73 1.80 1.32
C LEU A 5 -12.56 0.80 0.53
N ASP A 6 -12.27 -0.49 0.69
CA ASP A 6 -13.06 -1.60 0.16
C ASP A 6 -13.33 -2.62 1.27
N CYS A 7 -14.31 -2.30 2.13
CA CYS A 7 -14.71 -3.17 3.24
C CYS A 7 -16.09 -3.78 2.97
N GLU A 8 -16.26 -5.06 3.33
CA GLU A 8 -17.54 -5.77 3.27
C GLU A 8 -18.42 -5.43 4.47
N CYS A 9 -17.81 -5.28 5.65
CA CYS A 9 -18.48 -4.82 6.86
C CYS A 9 -18.83 -3.34 6.76
N LEU A 10 -20.10 -3.04 6.51
CA LEU A 10 -20.61 -1.66 6.37
C LEU A 10 -20.37 -0.79 7.61
N LEU A 11 -20.44 -1.38 8.81
CA LEU A 11 -20.18 -0.64 10.05
C LEU A 11 -18.72 -0.20 10.12
N LEU A 12 -17.80 -1.10 9.83
CA LEU A 12 -16.37 -0.80 9.80
C LEU A 12 -16.06 0.22 8.70
N LEU A 13 -16.64 0.05 7.51
CA LEU A 13 -16.54 1.01 6.41
C LEU A 13 -17.00 2.40 6.84
N PHE A 14 -18.13 2.51 7.52
CA PHE A 14 -18.66 3.78 8.02
C PHE A 14 -17.72 4.43 9.05
N CYS A 15 -17.20 3.64 10.00
CA CYS A 15 -16.24 4.12 10.99
C CYS A 15 -14.95 4.62 10.34
N LEU A 16 -14.36 3.83 9.43
CA LEU A 16 -13.15 4.18 8.70
C LEU A 16 -13.35 5.41 7.83
N ASN A 17 -14.51 5.54 7.17
CA ASN A 17 -14.84 6.72 6.37
C ASN A 17 -14.80 8.00 7.20
N ASN A 18 -15.27 7.95 8.45
CA ASN A 18 -15.23 9.10 9.36
C ASN A 18 -13.80 9.37 9.87
N PHE A 19 -13.07 8.34 10.29
CA PHE A 19 -11.74 8.51 10.87
C PHE A 19 -10.65 8.86 9.86
N LEU A 20 -10.75 8.36 8.63
CA LEU A 20 -9.75 8.52 7.58
C LEU A 20 -10.15 9.56 6.53
N LYS A 21 -11.26 10.28 6.74
CA LYS A 21 -11.82 11.27 5.79
C LYS A 21 -10.79 12.18 5.10
N PRO A 22 -9.75 12.72 5.78
CA PRO A 22 -8.76 13.58 5.12
C PRO A 22 -7.86 12.86 4.09
N PHE A 23 -7.83 11.53 4.12
CA PHE A 23 -6.94 10.69 3.30
C PHE A 23 -7.69 9.96 2.18
N LEU A 24 -9.02 10.02 2.14
CA LEU A 24 -9.83 9.26 1.20
C LEU A 24 -9.83 9.89 -0.19
N VAL A 25 -9.62 9.06 -1.20
CA VAL A 25 -9.66 9.44 -2.61
C VAL A 25 -10.35 8.35 -3.44
N SER A 26 -10.53 8.59 -4.74
CA SER A 26 -11.01 7.56 -5.67
C SER A 26 -10.03 6.40 -5.79
N LYS A 27 -10.52 5.24 -6.24
CA LYS A 27 -9.68 4.05 -6.41
C LYS A 27 -8.47 4.33 -7.30
N ASP A 28 -8.60 5.14 -8.34
CA ASP A 28 -7.52 5.43 -9.30
C ASP A 28 -6.41 6.29 -8.68
N GLU A 29 -6.76 7.20 -7.79
CA GLU A 29 -5.80 8.13 -7.16
C GLU A 29 -5.17 7.59 -5.87
N ALA A 30 -5.69 6.49 -5.34
CA ALA A 30 -5.22 5.91 -4.08
C ALA A 30 -3.80 5.35 -4.20
N ASP A 31 -2.99 5.52 -3.15
CA ASP A 31 -1.70 4.85 -3.02
C ASP A 31 -1.89 3.34 -2.79
N PHE A 32 -2.93 2.98 -2.01
CA PHE A 32 -3.27 1.59 -1.67
C PHE A 32 -4.73 1.45 -1.21
N ILE A 33 -5.19 0.20 -1.11
CA ILE A 33 -6.56 -0.15 -0.70
C ILE A 33 -6.56 -0.62 0.76
N VAL A 34 -7.53 -0.20 1.56
CA VAL A 34 -7.77 -0.76 2.91
C VAL A 34 -9.03 -1.62 2.86
N SER A 35 -8.90 -2.87 3.31
CA SER A 35 -9.98 -3.85 3.31
C SER A 35 -10.07 -4.61 4.62
N ASP A 36 -11.25 -5.15 4.92
CA ASP A 36 -11.50 -6.09 6.02
C ASP A 36 -11.49 -7.56 5.58
N ARG A 37 -11.24 -7.81 4.29
CA ARG A 37 -11.15 -9.13 3.70
C ARG A 37 -9.89 -9.22 2.84
N LYS A 38 -9.42 -10.44 2.62
CA LYS A 38 -8.30 -10.67 1.71
C LYS A 38 -8.77 -10.48 0.27
N ILE A 39 -8.27 -9.45 -0.38
CA ILE A 39 -8.55 -9.15 -1.79
C ILE A 39 -7.26 -9.36 -2.59
N SER A 40 -7.38 -10.00 -3.74
CA SER A 40 -6.32 -9.99 -4.75
C SER A 40 -6.56 -8.80 -5.66
N SER A 41 -5.70 -7.79 -5.60
CA SER A 41 -5.64 -6.75 -6.62
C SER A 41 -4.24 -6.71 -7.23
N ASP A 42 -4.18 -6.84 -8.54
CA ASP A 42 -2.92 -6.81 -9.29
C ASP A 42 -2.35 -5.38 -9.39
N ASP A 43 -3.21 -4.37 -9.35
CA ASP A 43 -2.82 -2.99 -9.66
C ASP A 43 -2.39 -2.16 -8.43
N LYS A 44 -2.80 -2.54 -7.22
CA LYS A 44 -2.55 -1.76 -5.99
C LYS A 44 -2.30 -2.66 -4.79
N PRO A 45 -1.41 -2.26 -3.86
CA PRO A 45 -1.23 -2.99 -2.62
C PRO A 45 -2.49 -2.89 -1.74
N VAL A 46 -2.74 -3.94 -0.95
CA VAL A 46 -3.93 -4.05 -0.10
C VAL A 46 -3.49 -4.19 1.36
N PHE A 47 -3.92 -3.25 2.18
CA PHE A 47 -3.83 -3.30 3.63
C PHE A 47 -5.09 -3.98 4.20
N THR A 48 -4.92 -5.16 4.78
CA THR A 48 -6.01 -6.01 5.27
C THR A 48 -6.12 -5.98 6.79
N LEU A 49 -7.23 -5.44 7.30
CA LEU A 49 -7.58 -5.44 8.71
C LEU A 49 -7.80 -6.89 9.20
N GLY A 50 -7.22 -7.22 10.35
CA GLY A 50 -7.15 -8.59 10.88
C GLY A 50 -5.88 -9.35 10.47
N ILE A 51 -5.21 -8.94 9.39
CA ILE A 51 -3.93 -9.51 8.92
C ILE A 51 -2.80 -8.54 9.26
N ASP A 52 -2.76 -7.38 8.59
CA ASP A 52 -1.72 -6.36 8.72
C ASP A 52 -1.87 -5.53 9.99
N LEU A 53 -3.11 -5.41 10.49
CA LEU A 53 -3.41 -4.84 11.80
C LEU A 53 -4.39 -5.73 12.56
N LYS A 54 -3.97 -6.27 13.71
CA LYS A 54 -4.82 -7.12 14.54
C LYS A 54 -5.95 -6.32 15.19
N LEU A 55 -7.09 -7.00 15.33
CA LEU A 55 -8.29 -6.48 16.00
C LEU A 55 -8.29 -6.86 17.49
N PRO A 56 -8.79 -6.00 18.40
CA PRO A 56 -9.18 -4.61 18.17
C PRO A 56 -7.98 -3.67 18.11
N PHE A 57 -8.16 -2.49 17.53
CA PHE A 57 -7.13 -1.45 17.45
C PHE A 57 -7.69 -0.08 17.80
N THR A 58 -6.80 0.83 18.17
CA THR A 58 -7.08 2.26 18.36
C THR A 58 -6.85 3.04 17.07
N GLN A 59 -7.40 4.26 16.99
CA GLN A 59 -7.17 5.15 15.85
C GLN A 59 -5.68 5.46 15.63
N THR A 60 -4.91 5.63 16.72
CA THR A 60 -3.47 5.89 16.63
C THR A 60 -2.71 4.68 16.07
N GLN A 61 -3.07 3.46 16.49
CA GLN A 61 -2.50 2.23 15.95
C GLN A 61 -2.82 2.08 14.46
N LEU A 62 -4.05 2.40 14.05
CA LEU A 62 -4.45 2.38 12.65
C LEU A 62 -3.62 3.36 11.81
N LEU A 63 -3.54 4.63 12.23
CA LEU A 63 -2.79 5.65 11.48
C LEU A 63 -1.29 5.32 11.38
N LYS A 64 -0.70 4.81 12.47
CA LYS A 64 0.69 4.37 12.47
C LYS A 64 0.90 3.23 11.48
N ALA A 65 0.08 2.17 11.57
CA ALA A 65 0.21 1.01 10.70
C ALA A 65 0.02 1.36 9.21
N LEU A 66 -0.92 2.23 8.88
CA LEU A 66 -1.13 2.69 7.51
C LEU A 66 0.06 3.50 6.97
N ASN A 67 0.70 4.32 7.82
CA ASN A 67 1.88 5.08 7.41
C ASN A 67 3.11 4.18 7.25
N ASP A 68 3.29 3.22 8.15
CA ASP A 68 4.36 2.21 8.06
C ASP A 68 4.21 1.39 6.76
N PHE A 69 3.00 0.90 6.48
CA PHE A 69 2.68 0.19 5.23
C PHE A 69 2.99 1.00 3.97
N LYS A 70 2.66 2.30 3.96
CA LYS A 70 2.99 3.18 2.83
C LYS A 70 4.51 3.28 2.61
N ASN A 71 5.28 3.40 3.69
CA ASN A 71 6.72 3.57 3.60
C ASN A 71 7.42 2.28 3.17
N GLU A 72 6.96 1.13 3.65
CA GLU A 72 7.45 -0.19 3.23
C GLU A 72 7.25 -0.41 1.73
N ASN A 73 6.04 -0.17 1.22
CA ASN A 73 5.79 -0.27 -0.23
C ASN A 73 6.63 0.72 -1.05
N ALA A 74 6.83 1.95 -0.56
CA ALA A 74 7.66 2.94 -1.25
C ALA A 74 9.14 2.50 -1.31
N LEU A 75 9.64 1.85 -0.26
CA LEU A 75 10.99 1.29 -0.21
C LEU A 75 11.15 0.13 -1.19
N GLU A 76 10.18 -0.79 -1.24
CA GLU A 76 10.19 -1.92 -2.19
C GLU A 76 10.25 -1.43 -3.64
N ILE A 77 9.42 -0.45 -4.01
CA ILE A 77 9.43 0.15 -5.36
C ILE A 77 10.80 0.76 -5.67
N ALA A 78 11.38 1.53 -4.75
CA ALA A 78 12.68 2.16 -4.97
C ALA A 78 13.81 1.13 -5.13
N LEU A 79 13.72 0.01 -4.40
CA LEU A 79 14.68 -1.09 -4.51
C LEU A 79 14.55 -1.78 -5.87
N ASP A 80 13.33 -2.06 -6.33
CA ASP A 80 13.08 -2.68 -7.64
C ASP A 80 13.59 -1.79 -8.79
N GLU A 81 13.36 -0.49 -8.72
CA GLU A 81 13.90 0.47 -9.70
C GLU A 81 15.42 0.46 -9.71
N LEU A 82 16.06 0.49 -8.53
CA LEU A 82 17.51 0.45 -8.40
C LEU A 82 18.10 -0.84 -9.00
N LEU A 83 17.53 -1.99 -8.67
CA LEU A 83 17.95 -3.29 -9.19
C LEU A 83 17.80 -3.36 -10.72
N ASN A 84 16.69 -2.86 -11.25
CA ASN A 84 16.44 -2.81 -12.69
C ASN A 84 17.44 -1.91 -13.41
N ASN A 85 17.77 -0.76 -12.83
CA ASN A 85 18.76 0.16 -13.39
C ASN A 85 20.16 -0.44 -13.36
N PHE A 86 20.57 -1.05 -12.23
CA PHE A 86 21.84 -1.75 -12.12
C PHE A 86 21.98 -2.88 -13.15
N LYS A 87 20.92 -3.68 -13.33
CA LYS A 87 20.86 -4.73 -14.35
C LYS A 87 21.04 -4.16 -15.77
N LYS A 88 20.39 -3.04 -16.09
CA LYS A 88 20.54 -2.37 -17.40
C LYS A 88 21.97 -1.90 -17.62
N ASP A 89 22.63 -1.37 -16.61
CA ASP A 89 23.99 -0.85 -16.75
C ASP A 89 25.04 -1.96 -16.87
N LEU A 90 24.88 -3.08 -16.15
CA LEU A 90 25.70 -4.27 -16.37
C LEU A 90 25.59 -4.79 -17.81
N ILE A 91 24.37 -4.84 -18.35
CA ILE A 91 24.15 -5.28 -19.74
C ILE A 91 24.85 -4.33 -20.73
N LYS A 92 24.82 -3.01 -20.49
CA LYS A 92 25.55 -2.06 -21.34
C LYS A 92 27.05 -2.32 -21.28
N LEU A 93 27.64 -2.45 -20.09
CA LEU A 93 29.08 -2.68 -19.93
C LEU A 93 29.54 -3.97 -20.64
N LEU A 94 28.78 -5.07 -20.50
CA LEU A 94 29.09 -6.32 -21.19
C LEU A 94 29.01 -6.22 -22.71
N LYS A 95 28.13 -5.36 -23.25
CA LYS A 95 28.06 -5.09 -24.70
C LYS A 95 29.25 -4.28 -25.21
N TYR A 96 29.78 -3.37 -24.40
CA TYR A 96 30.97 -2.57 -24.76
C TYR A 96 32.30 -3.33 -24.60
N ALA A 97 32.33 -4.35 -23.74
CA ALA A 97 33.51 -5.18 -23.50
C ALA A 97 33.72 -6.28 -24.57
N LYS A 98 32.86 -6.34 -25.58
CA LYS A 98 32.89 -7.28 -26.71
C LYS A 98 33.22 -6.54 -27.99
#